data_AF-A0A4Z1C9Z7-F1
#
_entry.id   AF-A0A4Z1C9Z7-F1
#
_cell.length_a   1.000
_cell.length_b   1.000
_cell.length_c   1.000
_cell.angle_alpha   90.00
_cell.angle_beta   90.00
_cell.angle_gamma   90.00
#
_symmetry.space_group_name_H-M   'P 1'
#
loop_
_entity.id
_entity.type
_entity.pdbx_description
1 polymer ?
#
loop_
_entity_poly.entity_id
_entity_poly.type
_entity_poly.pdbx_seq_one_letter_code
_entity_poly.pdbx_strand_id
1 'polypeptide(L)'
;MQGGAASLYAIAYHTRRCCSRGTGPGWRRGDEALIWSFGPPAAITADVKRNGNHQMATAPRPEMQGGGPLRALQAWAAAGLTALILLGGPAFAQTPPEQRSGMAPQGMASQDAVPQDMAPQGEAPLILAPLDAGRQPPTALSLMESGGGGSFSAMDVAPPLTARLPSAPLPVVVELFTSQGCSSCPPADAMLTLLAGKPDVLALSFHVDYWDYLGWADSFATPEFTERQAAYARAAGERSVYTPQMIVAGQDTAVAPGPAQLMGLIDAHLLAPAFLSVQREPTEQGEAIELMPLSDLGGSVDILLVRYAPHRQVDVRAGENRGKSVVYSNVVLEVQHLSRWDGVKPLHMTVRAQQVEDDRFPPDTRHALLVQEMLPPEHLPGAILAAIRLD
;
A
#
# COMPACT_ATOMS: atom_id res chain seq x y z
N MET A 1 11.87 6.97 39.73
CA MET A 1 10.48 7.48 39.68
C MET A 1 10.45 8.58 38.63
N GLN A 2 9.67 8.62 37.56
CA GLN A 2 8.62 7.79 36.93
C GLN A 2 8.99 7.75 35.42
N GLY A 3 8.84 6.71 34.62
CA GLY A 3 7.82 5.67 34.58
C GLY A 3 6.99 5.81 33.29
N GLY A 4 7.63 5.76 32.12
CA GLY A 4 6.95 5.74 30.82
C GLY A 4 6.89 4.31 30.28
N ALA A 5 5.86 3.57 30.66
CA ALA A 5 5.59 2.24 30.11
C ALA A 5 5.25 2.38 28.61
N ALA A 6 6.10 1.86 27.74
CA ALA A 6 5.74 1.66 26.33
C ALA A 6 4.64 0.58 26.30
N SER A 7 3.40 1.00 26.09
CA SER A 7 2.26 0.10 25.96
C SER A 7 2.46 -0.80 24.74
N LEU A 8 2.58 -2.10 25.00
CA LEU A 8 2.54 -3.18 24.02
C LEU A 8 1.17 -3.19 23.34
N TYR A 9 1.13 -3.11 22.01
CA TYR A 9 -0.03 -3.48 21.21
C TYR A 9 0.18 -4.90 20.69
N ALA A 10 -0.68 -5.83 21.12
CA ALA A 10 -0.77 -7.16 20.54
C ALA A 10 -1.68 -7.11 19.30
N ILE A 11 -1.18 -7.50 18.14
CA ILE A 11 -2.00 -7.72 16.95
C ILE A 11 -2.34 -9.22 16.91
N ALA A 12 -3.62 -9.55 17.09
CA ALA A 12 -4.14 -10.90 16.95
C ALA A 12 -4.75 -11.06 15.55
N TYR A 13 -4.21 -11.98 14.74
CA TYR A 13 -4.87 -12.41 13.50
C TYR A 13 -5.81 -13.57 13.80
N HIS A 14 -7.08 -13.42 13.44
CA HIS A 14 -8.01 -14.55 13.32
C HIS A 14 -8.09 -14.93 11.85
N THR A 15 -7.49 -16.04 11.44
CA THR A 15 -7.72 -16.61 10.10
C THR A 15 -9.02 -17.41 10.13
N ARG A 16 -10.17 -16.78 9.88
CA ARG A 16 -11.39 -17.54 9.58
C ARG A 16 -11.38 -17.96 8.11
N ARG A 17 -11.08 -19.24 7.84
CA ARG A 17 -11.57 -19.88 6.61
C ARG A 17 -13.08 -19.97 6.71
N CYS A 18 -13.78 -19.18 5.89
CA CYS A 18 -15.23 -19.33 5.73
C CYS A 18 -15.53 -20.32 4.59
N CYS A 19 -16.35 -21.33 4.92
CA CYS A 19 -17.17 -22.18 4.06
C CYS A 19 -16.52 -23.30 3.24
N SER A 20 -16.54 -24.52 3.80
CA SER A 20 -16.99 -25.71 3.05
C SER A 20 -18.13 -26.37 3.82
N ARG A 21 -19.30 -26.53 3.18
CA ARG A 21 -20.47 -27.24 3.72
C ARG A 21 -20.07 -28.65 4.17
N GLY A 22 -20.35 -28.98 5.43
CA GLY A 22 -20.22 -30.33 5.97
C GLY A 22 -21.26 -30.55 7.07
N THR A 23 -22.24 -31.40 6.78
CA THR A 23 -23.30 -31.85 7.68
C THR A 23 -22.74 -32.85 8.69
N GLY A 24 -22.68 -32.51 9.98
CA GLY A 24 -22.35 -33.44 11.06
C GLY A 24 -22.45 -32.81 12.45
N PRO A 25 -23.02 -33.49 13.47
CA PRO A 25 -23.17 -32.95 14.81
C PRO A 25 -21.90 -33.20 15.64
N GLY A 26 -21.15 -32.15 15.95
CA GLY A 26 -19.98 -32.25 16.84
C GLY A 26 -18.87 -31.23 16.54
N TRP A 27 -19.16 -29.94 16.66
CA TRP A 27 -18.14 -28.91 16.49
C TRP A 27 -17.30 -28.72 17.76
N ARG A 28 -16.05 -29.21 17.75
CA ARG A 28 -14.99 -28.64 18.57
C ARG A 28 -14.46 -27.39 17.85
N ARG A 29 -14.62 -26.23 18.48
CA ARG A 29 -14.04 -24.95 18.03
C ARG A 29 -12.52 -25.04 18.10
N GLY A 30 -11.86 -25.08 16.94
CA GLY A 30 -10.43 -24.83 16.81
C GLY A 30 -10.24 -23.39 16.32
N ASP A 31 -10.04 -22.47 17.24
CA ASP A 31 -9.69 -21.08 16.95
C ASP A 31 -8.17 -20.95 17.08
N GLU A 32 -7.45 -20.77 15.98
CA GLU A 32 -6.02 -20.47 15.97
C GLU A 32 -5.82 -18.98 15.69
N ALA A 33 -5.12 -18.29 16.61
CA ALA A 33 -4.66 -16.92 16.45
C ALA A 33 -3.15 -16.90 16.64
N LEU A 34 -2.43 -16.36 15.65
CA LEU A 34 -1.00 -16.07 15.77
C LEU A 34 -0.85 -14.62 16.24
N ILE A 35 -0.29 -14.43 17.44
CA ILE A 35 0.01 -13.12 18.02
C ILE A 35 1.52 -12.92 17.96
N TRP A 36 1.97 -11.88 17.26
CA TRP A 36 3.37 -11.44 17.31
C TRP A 36 3.49 -10.31 18.32
N SER A 37 4.40 -10.47 19.29
CA SER A 37 4.80 -9.39 20.20
C SER A 37 6.25 -9.03 19.94
N PHE A 38 6.53 -7.75 19.72
CA PHE A 38 7.90 -7.24 19.64
C PHE A 38 8.23 -6.53 20.95
N GLY A 39 9.00 -7.22 21.81
CA GLY A 39 9.60 -6.65 23.01
C GLY A 39 11.10 -6.33 22.82
N PRO A 40 11.75 -5.66 23.79
CA PRO A 40 13.17 -5.27 23.72
C PRO A 40 14.13 -6.50 23.63
N PRO A 41 15.43 -6.31 23.29
CA PRO A 41 16.07 -6.92 22.11
C PRO A 41 16.56 -8.38 22.23
N ALA A 42 16.23 -9.13 23.29
CA ALA A 42 16.97 -10.37 23.60
C ALA A 42 16.27 -11.71 23.24
N ALA A 43 14.96 -11.73 22.97
CA ALA A 43 14.24 -13.00 22.74
C ALA A 43 13.03 -12.86 21.81
N ILE A 44 12.71 -13.95 21.10
CA ILE A 44 11.46 -14.14 20.36
C ILE A 44 10.55 -14.97 21.26
N THR A 45 9.36 -14.44 21.57
CA THR A 45 8.36 -15.14 22.39
C THR A 45 7.13 -15.42 21.55
N ALA A 46 6.70 -16.68 21.52
CA ALA A 46 5.47 -17.12 20.88
C ALA A 46 4.50 -17.64 21.95
N ASP A 47 3.27 -17.12 21.96
CA ASP A 47 2.18 -17.65 22.79
C ASP A 47 1.26 -18.50 21.91
N VAL A 48 1.11 -19.77 22.27
CA VAL A 48 0.31 -20.76 21.54
C VAL A 48 -0.83 -21.23 22.42
N LYS A 49 -2.07 -21.09 21.95
CA LYS A 49 -3.26 -21.56 22.67
C LYS A 49 -3.58 -23.00 22.28
N ARG A 50 -3.45 -23.95 23.20
CA ARG A 50 -3.75 -25.37 23.00
C ARG A 50 -4.74 -25.87 24.04
N ASN A 51 -5.84 -26.50 23.61
CA ASN A 51 -6.90 -27.02 24.48
C ASN A 51 -7.47 -25.98 25.47
N GLY A 52 -7.52 -24.71 25.06
CA GLY A 52 -8.01 -23.60 25.91
C GLY A 52 -6.97 -22.99 26.84
N ASN A 53 -5.76 -23.55 26.94
CA ASN A 53 -4.68 -23.02 27.77
C ASN A 53 -3.58 -22.37 26.94
N HIS A 54 -3.01 -21.29 27.46
CA HIS A 54 -1.86 -20.60 26.86
C HIS A 54 -0.56 -21.34 27.19
N GLN A 55 0.27 -21.55 26.18
CA GLN A 55 1.62 -22.10 26.31
C GLN A 55 2.60 -21.13 25.67
N MET A 56 3.48 -20.54 26.47
CA MET A 56 4.52 -19.66 25.97
C MET A 56 5.78 -20.46 25.63
N ALA A 57 6.30 -20.24 24.42
CA ALA A 57 7.61 -20.69 23.99
C ALA A 57 8.51 -19.48 23.78
N THR A 58 9.68 -19.48 24.43
CA THR A 58 10.66 -18.39 24.34
C THR A 58 11.93 -18.94 23.72
N ALA A 59 12.38 -18.35 22.63
CA ALA A 59 13.65 -18.68 21.98
C ALA A 59 14.60 -17.47 22.03
N PRO A 60 15.87 -17.64 22.47
CA PRO A 60 16.86 -16.58 22.37
C PRO A 60 17.15 -16.27 20.90
N ARG A 61 17.31 -14.99 20.55
CA ARG A 61 17.67 -14.58 19.19
C ARG A 61 19.15 -14.93 18.97
N PRO A 62 19.53 -15.67 17.91
CA PRO A 62 20.94 -15.96 17.67
C PRO A 62 21.70 -14.66 17.40
N GLU A 63 22.81 -14.45 18.09
CA GLU A 63 23.72 -13.33 17.83
C GLU A 63 24.24 -13.44 16.40
N MET A 64 23.86 -12.47 15.55
CA MET A 64 24.42 -12.30 14.22
C MET A 64 25.82 -11.70 14.31
N GLN A 65 26.78 -12.44 14.87
CA GLN A 65 28.19 -12.14 14.68
C GLN A 65 28.82 -13.20 13.76
N GLY A 66 29.01 -12.83 12.49
CA GLY A 66 30.04 -13.40 11.63
C GLY A 66 29.76 -14.72 10.89
N GLY A 67 28.50 -15.15 10.70
CA GLY A 67 28.18 -16.36 9.94
C GLY A 67 27.24 -16.08 8.76
N GLY A 68 27.66 -16.42 7.54
CA GLY A 68 26.89 -16.18 6.30
C GLY A 68 25.48 -16.84 6.24
N PRO A 69 24.70 -16.55 5.17
CA PRO A 69 23.25 -16.76 5.09
C PRO A 69 22.78 -18.21 5.31
N LEU A 70 23.65 -19.19 5.05
CA LEU A 70 23.39 -20.62 5.28
C LEU A 70 23.24 -21.00 6.77
N ARG A 71 23.92 -20.32 7.69
CA ARG A 71 23.78 -20.60 9.14
C ARG A 71 22.51 -20.01 9.74
N ALA A 72 22.04 -18.89 9.21
CA ALA A 72 20.74 -18.33 9.57
C ALA A 72 19.63 -19.32 9.17
N LEU A 73 19.61 -19.79 7.92
CA LEU A 73 18.63 -20.76 7.41
C LEU A 73 18.57 -22.07 8.23
N GLN A 74 19.71 -22.59 8.69
CA GLN A 74 19.76 -23.79 9.54
C GLN A 74 19.18 -23.55 10.94
N ALA A 75 19.36 -22.37 11.52
CA ALA A 75 18.78 -22.00 12.81
C ALA A 75 17.26 -21.76 12.73
N TRP A 76 16.78 -21.18 11.62
CA TRP A 76 15.33 -21.04 11.33
C TRP A 76 14.65 -22.39 11.14
N ALA A 77 15.33 -23.35 10.49
CA ALA A 77 14.84 -24.73 10.37
C ALA A 77 14.75 -25.45 11.73
N ALA A 78 15.69 -25.23 12.65
CA ALA A 78 15.67 -25.82 14.00
C ALA A 78 14.55 -25.23 14.89
N ALA A 79 14.31 -23.92 14.83
CA ALA A 79 13.20 -23.28 15.55
C ALA A 79 11.84 -23.72 14.99
N GLY A 80 11.73 -23.85 13.66
CA GLY A 80 10.56 -24.41 12.98
C GLY A 80 10.33 -25.89 13.29
N LEU A 81 11.39 -26.72 13.37
CA LEU A 81 11.28 -28.13 13.78
C LEU A 81 10.88 -28.29 15.24
N THR A 82 11.38 -27.43 16.14
CA THR A 82 11.01 -27.50 17.57
C THR A 82 9.54 -27.14 17.78
N ALA A 83 9.01 -26.19 16.99
CA ALA A 83 7.58 -25.88 16.94
C ALA A 83 6.75 -27.01 16.28
N LEU A 84 7.27 -27.69 15.25
CA LEU A 84 6.61 -28.86 14.63
C LEU A 84 6.58 -30.09 15.53
N ILE A 85 7.64 -30.34 16.32
CA ILE A 85 7.71 -31.47 17.27
C ILE A 85 6.66 -31.33 18.38
N LEU A 86 6.34 -30.10 18.80
CA LEU A 86 5.27 -29.81 19.76
C LEU A 86 3.85 -29.92 19.15
N LEU A 87 3.74 -29.93 17.82
CA LEU A 87 2.49 -30.09 17.06
C LEU A 87 2.21 -31.54 16.62
N GLY A 88 3.11 -32.48 16.87
CA GLY A 88 2.88 -33.92 16.67
C GLY A 88 2.83 -34.36 15.21
N GLY A 89 3.96 -34.79 14.66
CA GLY A 89 4.00 -35.57 13.41
C GLY A 89 3.50 -37.01 13.63
N PRO A 90 2.88 -37.67 12.63
CA PRO A 90 2.32 -39.00 12.80
C PRO A 90 3.44 -40.04 12.94
N ALA A 91 3.31 -40.92 13.93
CA ALA A 91 4.11 -42.12 14.06
C ALA A 91 3.78 -43.07 12.89
N PHE A 92 4.76 -43.34 12.03
CA PHE A 92 4.69 -44.40 11.03
C PHE A 92 4.73 -45.76 11.74
N ALA A 93 3.56 -46.40 11.87
CA ALA A 93 3.46 -47.83 12.16
C ALA A 93 3.29 -48.59 10.85
N GLN A 94 4.25 -49.46 10.55
CA GLN A 94 4.25 -50.35 9.38
C GLN A 94 3.30 -51.53 9.61
N THR A 95 2.37 -51.80 8.69
CA THR A 95 1.81 -53.13 8.43
C THR A 95 1.43 -53.28 6.94
N PRO A 96 1.53 -54.49 6.34
CA PRO A 96 1.74 -54.72 4.90
C PRO A 96 0.45 -54.88 4.07
N PRO A 97 0.53 -54.92 2.70
CA PRO A 97 -0.63 -54.78 1.84
C PRO A 97 -1.30 -56.12 1.52
N GLU A 98 -2.63 -56.12 1.47
CA GLU A 98 -3.44 -57.23 0.96
C GLU A 98 -3.96 -56.91 -0.46
N GLN A 99 -3.73 -57.83 -1.38
CA GLN A 99 -4.16 -57.80 -2.78
C GLN A 99 -5.62 -58.24 -2.94
N ARG A 100 -6.34 -57.64 -3.90
CA ARG A 100 -7.34 -58.27 -4.81
C ARG A 100 -7.86 -57.19 -5.79
N SER A 101 -7.56 -57.26 -7.10
CA SER A 101 -8.36 -57.93 -8.15
C SER A 101 -9.85 -57.58 -8.07
N GLY A 102 -10.55 -57.01 -9.05
CA GLY A 102 -10.35 -56.73 -10.47
C GLY A 102 -11.75 -56.39 -11.05
N MET A 103 -11.84 -56.29 -12.39
CA MET A 103 -13.07 -56.30 -13.21
C MET A 103 -13.72 -54.94 -13.57
N ALA A 104 -13.36 -54.43 -14.75
CA ALA A 104 -14.30 -53.76 -15.67
C ALA A 104 -15.07 -54.87 -16.46
N PRO A 105 -16.15 -54.61 -17.24
CA PRO A 105 -15.95 -53.98 -18.55
C PRO A 105 -17.18 -53.28 -19.21
N GLN A 106 -16.90 -52.67 -20.39
CA GLN A 106 -17.76 -52.37 -21.57
C GLN A 106 -18.79 -51.23 -21.43
N GLY A 107 -18.92 -50.27 -22.37
CA GLY A 107 -18.38 -50.09 -23.71
C GLY A 107 -19.48 -49.55 -24.62
N MET A 108 -19.25 -48.45 -25.36
CA MET A 108 -19.61 -48.32 -26.79
C MET A 108 -19.12 -46.99 -27.38
N ALA A 109 -18.46 -47.13 -28.53
CA ALA A 109 -17.95 -46.11 -29.44
C ALA A 109 -19.10 -45.41 -30.21
N SER A 110 -18.93 -44.26 -30.85
CA SER A 110 -18.27 -44.06 -32.17
C SER A 110 -17.97 -42.57 -32.40
N GLN A 111 -16.74 -42.17 -32.80
CA GLN A 111 -16.28 -41.84 -34.17
C GLN A 111 -17.15 -40.74 -34.84
N ASP A 112 -16.58 -39.59 -35.24
CA ASP A 112 -15.82 -39.44 -36.48
C ASP A 112 -14.76 -38.32 -36.49
N ALA A 113 -13.93 -38.41 -37.54
CA ALA A 113 -12.59 -37.92 -37.75
C ALA A 113 -12.42 -36.44 -38.18
N VAL A 114 -11.14 -36.08 -38.14
CA VAL A 114 -10.42 -34.84 -38.44
C VAL A 114 -10.11 -34.73 -39.95
N PRO A 115 -9.79 -33.54 -40.50
CA PRO A 115 -8.39 -33.25 -40.88
C PRO A 115 -7.97 -31.82 -40.46
N GLN A 116 -6.97 -31.64 -39.59
CA GLN A 116 -5.55 -31.41 -39.89
C GLN A 116 -5.33 -30.37 -40.99
N ASP A 117 -4.96 -29.16 -40.59
CA ASP A 117 -4.04 -28.37 -41.38
C ASP A 117 -3.10 -27.50 -40.51
N MET A 118 -1.94 -27.25 -41.09
CA MET A 118 -0.64 -27.00 -40.47
C MET A 118 -0.49 -25.67 -39.70
N ALA A 119 0.24 -25.75 -38.57
CA ALA A 119 0.91 -24.61 -37.96
C ALA A 119 2.25 -24.31 -38.68
N PRO A 120 2.61 -23.05 -38.91
CA PRO A 120 4.01 -22.65 -38.96
C PRO A 120 4.45 -22.13 -37.59
N GLN A 121 5.54 -22.70 -37.09
CA GLN A 121 6.29 -22.20 -35.95
C GLN A 121 6.91 -20.85 -36.32
N GLY A 122 6.48 -19.78 -35.67
CA GLY A 122 7.11 -18.46 -35.77
C GLY A 122 8.18 -18.32 -34.70
N GLU A 123 9.45 -18.38 -35.11
CA GLU A 123 10.59 -17.98 -34.29
C GLU A 123 10.44 -16.53 -33.80
N ALA A 124 10.71 -16.30 -32.51
CA ALA A 124 10.87 -14.96 -31.97
C ALA A 124 12.10 -14.29 -32.62
N PRO A 125 12.02 -13.02 -33.07
CA PRO A 125 13.18 -12.37 -33.68
C PRO A 125 14.23 -12.07 -32.61
N LEU A 126 15.40 -12.71 -32.75
CA LEU A 126 16.64 -12.29 -32.09
C LEU A 126 17.01 -10.89 -32.61
N ILE A 127 16.93 -9.88 -31.75
CA ILE A 127 17.50 -8.55 -32.03
C ILE A 127 19.02 -8.69 -31.95
N LEU A 128 19.68 -8.88 -33.08
CA LEU A 128 21.12 -8.71 -33.20
C LEU A 128 21.42 -7.21 -33.37
N ALA A 129 22.24 -6.66 -32.45
CA ALA A 129 22.80 -5.33 -32.62
C ALA A 129 23.60 -5.26 -33.93
N PRO A 130 23.53 -4.16 -34.72
CA PRO A 130 24.35 -4.02 -35.91
C PRO A 130 25.84 -4.10 -35.56
N LEU A 131 26.57 -4.98 -36.24
CA LEU A 131 28.03 -4.95 -36.32
C LEU A 131 28.45 -3.82 -37.26
N ASP A 132 28.21 -2.57 -36.85
CA ASP A 132 28.95 -1.43 -37.40
C ASP A 132 28.82 -0.21 -36.47
N ALA A 133 29.86 0.02 -35.67
CA ALA A 133 30.00 1.23 -34.88
C ALA A 133 30.54 2.37 -35.76
N GLY A 134 29.70 2.86 -36.68
CA GLY A 134 30.00 4.02 -37.51
C GLY A 134 29.82 5.35 -36.77
N ARG A 135 30.56 5.56 -35.67
CA ARG A 135 30.65 6.87 -34.99
C ARG A 135 32.11 7.30 -34.93
N GLN A 136 32.59 7.93 -36.01
CA GLN A 136 33.89 8.61 -35.97
C GLN A 136 33.76 9.87 -35.09
N PRO A 137 34.65 10.08 -34.10
CA PRO A 137 34.75 11.38 -33.45
C PRO A 137 35.28 12.40 -34.48
N PRO A 138 34.86 13.67 -34.42
CA PRO A 138 35.44 14.69 -35.28
C PRO A 138 36.94 14.80 -34.97
N THR A 139 37.78 14.53 -35.96
CA THR A 139 39.21 14.80 -35.88
C THR A 139 39.44 16.30 -35.72
N ALA A 140 40.47 16.67 -34.94
CA ALA A 140 40.84 18.03 -34.54
C ALA A 140 41.14 19.03 -35.69
N LEU A 141 40.82 18.68 -36.94
CA LEU A 141 41.04 19.48 -38.14
C LEU A 141 39.75 20.01 -38.79
N SER A 142 38.58 19.87 -38.15
CA SER A 142 37.32 20.48 -38.65
C SER A 142 36.96 21.80 -37.96
N LEU A 143 37.88 22.39 -37.18
CA LEU A 143 37.66 23.63 -36.42
C LEU A 143 38.37 24.87 -37.01
N MET A 144 38.93 24.80 -38.23
CA MET A 144 39.68 25.92 -38.82
C MET A 144 39.16 26.42 -40.17
N GLU A 145 37.87 26.25 -40.47
CA GLU A 145 37.22 26.91 -41.61
C GLU A 145 35.91 27.59 -41.22
N SER A 146 36.03 28.61 -40.36
CA SER A 146 35.09 29.73 -40.36
C SER A 146 35.82 30.98 -39.86
N GLY A 147 36.67 31.54 -40.71
CA GLY A 147 37.22 32.88 -40.53
C GLY A 147 36.12 33.91 -40.75
N GLY A 148 35.68 34.55 -39.67
CA GLY A 148 34.74 35.66 -39.70
C GLY A 148 34.78 36.39 -38.37
N GLY A 149 35.42 37.56 -38.36
CA GLY A 149 35.62 38.38 -37.16
C GLY A 149 34.31 38.79 -36.50
N GLY A 150 34.16 38.38 -35.25
CA GLY A 150 33.19 38.91 -34.30
C GLY A 150 33.84 38.86 -32.94
N SER A 151 34.15 40.03 -32.38
CA SER A 151 34.65 40.16 -31.02
C SER A 151 33.49 39.88 -30.07
N PHE A 152 33.34 38.65 -29.61
CA PHE A 152 32.48 38.30 -28.48
C PHE A 152 33.37 38.06 -27.26
N SER A 153 33.47 39.07 -26.41
CA SER A 153 33.95 38.89 -25.04
C SER A 153 33.01 37.92 -24.34
N ALA A 154 33.44 36.67 -24.18
CA ALA A 154 32.76 35.70 -23.33
C ALA A 154 32.90 36.14 -21.87
N MET A 155 31.90 36.85 -21.35
CA MET A 155 31.61 36.80 -19.91
C MET A 155 30.97 35.44 -19.64
N ASP A 156 31.80 34.42 -19.54
CA ASP A 156 31.40 33.06 -19.16
C ASP A 156 31.28 33.01 -17.64
N VAL A 157 30.26 33.68 -17.11
CA VAL A 157 29.77 33.37 -15.76
C VAL A 157 28.75 32.27 -15.96
N ALA A 158 29.23 31.02 -15.94
CA ALA A 158 28.34 29.87 -15.78
C ALA A 158 27.43 30.19 -14.57
N PRO A 159 26.09 30.19 -14.72
CA PRO A 159 25.22 30.39 -13.59
C PRO A 159 25.58 29.33 -12.54
N PRO A 160 25.59 29.69 -11.24
CA PRO A 160 25.87 28.70 -10.22
C PRO A 160 24.88 27.56 -10.43
N LEU A 161 25.43 26.37 -10.69
CA LEU A 161 24.71 25.12 -10.63
C LEU A 161 24.41 24.87 -9.16
N THR A 162 23.53 25.67 -8.57
CA THR A 162 22.66 25.22 -7.49
C THR A 162 21.75 24.18 -8.11
N ALA A 163 22.31 22.99 -8.36
CA ALA A 163 21.54 21.78 -8.44
C ALA A 163 20.80 21.70 -7.10
N ARG A 164 19.54 22.17 -7.12
CA ARG A 164 18.61 21.95 -6.03
C ARG A 164 18.53 20.42 -5.93
N LEU A 165 19.15 19.87 -4.89
CA LEU A 165 19.09 18.44 -4.58
C LEU A 165 17.62 18.01 -4.66
N PRO A 166 17.35 16.79 -5.15
CA PRO A 166 15.99 16.35 -5.45
C PRO A 166 15.07 16.63 -4.26
N SER A 167 13.91 17.19 -4.57
CA SER A 167 12.75 17.23 -3.67
C SER A 167 12.67 15.89 -2.95
N ALA A 168 12.54 15.89 -1.62
CA ALA A 168 12.40 14.67 -0.84
C ALA A 168 11.35 13.76 -1.52
N PRO A 169 11.58 12.43 -1.58
CA PRO A 169 10.67 11.52 -2.26
C PRO A 169 9.24 11.75 -1.73
N LEU A 170 8.31 11.94 -2.67
CA LEU A 170 6.92 12.22 -2.34
C LEU A 170 6.33 11.00 -1.63
N PRO A 171 5.56 11.19 -0.55
CA PRO A 171 4.99 10.07 0.18
C PRO A 171 3.96 9.32 -0.67
N VAL A 172 3.91 8.00 -0.50
CA VAL A 172 2.82 7.17 -1.04
C VAL A 172 1.58 7.36 -0.19
N VAL A 173 0.44 7.59 -0.84
CA VAL A 173 -0.83 7.76 -0.15
C VAL A 173 -1.44 6.40 0.18
N VAL A 174 -1.92 6.25 1.40
CA VAL A 174 -2.71 5.10 1.84
C VAL A 174 -4.01 5.62 2.41
N GLU A 175 -5.11 5.37 1.70
CA GLU A 175 -6.45 5.76 2.12
C GLU A 175 -7.13 4.56 2.77
N LEU A 176 -7.43 4.65 4.07
CA LEU A 176 -8.25 3.66 4.78
C LEU A 176 -9.69 4.15 4.85
N PHE A 177 -10.61 3.36 4.31
CA PHE A 177 -12.05 3.52 4.52
C PHE A 177 -12.48 2.67 5.72
N THR A 178 -12.98 3.34 6.77
CA THR A 178 -13.27 2.78 8.09
C THR A 178 -14.57 3.36 8.67
N SER A 179 -15.02 2.83 9.80
CA SER A 179 -16.11 3.41 10.58
C SER A 179 -16.03 2.97 12.04
N GLN A 180 -16.39 3.87 12.95
CA GLN A 180 -16.56 3.57 14.37
C GLN A 180 -17.62 2.47 14.61
N GLY A 181 -18.63 2.39 13.73
CA GLY A 181 -19.69 1.37 13.78
C GLY A 181 -19.26 -0.01 13.29
N CYS A 182 -18.15 -0.11 12.56
CA CYS A 182 -17.63 -1.34 11.96
C CYS A 182 -16.80 -2.15 12.98
N SER A 183 -17.28 -3.32 13.39
CA SER A 183 -16.59 -4.15 14.41
C SER A 183 -15.25 -4.74 13.95
N SER A 184 -15.05 -4.92 12.64
CA SER A 184 -13.83 -5.46 12.03
C SER A 184 -12.75 -4.40 11.73
N CYS A 185 -13.06 -3.12 11.88
CA CYS A 185 -12.19 -2.01 11.50
C CYS A 185 -11.02 -1.70 12.48
N PRO A 186 -11.13 -1.88 13.82
CA PRO A 186 -10.08 -1.46 14.75
C PRO A 186 -8.65 -1.98 14.46
N PRO A 187 -8.44 -3.22 13.96
CA PRO A 187 -7.11 -3.67 13.55
C PRO A 187 -6.51 -2.88 12.38
N ALA A 188 -7.35 -2.45 11.43
CA ALA A 188 -6.92 -1.64 10.29
C ALA A 188 -6.59 -0.20 10.72
N ASP A 189 -7.37 0.38 11.63
CA ASP A 189 -7.11 1.71 12.20
C ASP A 189 -5.78 1.75 12.97
N ALA A 190 -5.48 0.68 13.72
CA ALA A 190 -4.20 0.52 14.41
C ALA A 190 -3.04 0.42 13.41
N MET A 191 -3.21 -0.32 12.31
CA MET A 191 -2.19 -0.41 11.25
C MET A 191 -1.98 0.94 10.55
N LEU A 192 -3.05 1.69 10.27
CA LEU A 192 -2.96 3.04 9.71
C LEU A 192 -2.20 3.99 10.65
N THR A 193 -2.44 3.88 11.96
CA THR A 193 -1.72 4.67 12.97
C THR A 193 -0.21 4.42 12.95
N LEU A 194 0.22 3.17 12.72
CA LEU A 194 1.64 2.86 12.54
C LEU A 194 2.20 3.48 11.25
N LEU A 195 1.41 3.51 10.17
CA LEU A 195 1.80 4.15 8.91
C LEU A 195 1.83 5.68 9.00
N ALA A 196 0.97 6.30 9.81
CA ALA A 196 0.95 7.75 10.00
C ALA A 196 2.26 8.31 10.59
N GLY A 197 3.04 7.46 11.27
CA GLY A 197 4.38 7.79 11.77
C GLY A 197 5.50 7.74 10.71
N LYS A 198 5.20 7.30 9.48
CA LYS A 198 6.19 7.16 8.40
C LYS A 198 6.29 8.43 7.54
N PRO A 199 7.50 8.94 7.26
CA PRO A 199 7.66 10.15 6.45
C PRO A 199 7.33 9.93 4.97
N ASP A 200 7.56 8.72 4.48
CA ASP A 200 7.35 8.24 3.11
C ASP A 200 5.92 7.75 2.83
N VAL A 201 5.01 7.85 3.82
CA VAL A 201 3.60 7.43 3.68
C VAL A 201 2.65 8.52 4.15
N LEU A 202 1.73 8.96 3.31
CA LEU A 202 0.60 9.79 3.72
C LEU A 202 -0.60 8.88 3.99
N ALA A 203 -0.72 8.43 5.24
CA ALA A 203 -1.84 7.64 5.70
C ALA A 203 -3.05 8.56 6.00
N LEU A 204 -4.23 8.25 5.46
CA LEU A 204 -5.45 9.04 5.62
C LEU A 204 -6.62 8.12 6.02
N SER A 205 -7.39 8.52 7.04
CA SER A 205 -8.58 7.79 7.51
C SER A 205 -9.84 8.47 7.01
N PHE A 206 -10.57 7.80 6.12
CA PHE A 206 -11.86 8.20 5.58
C PHE A 206 -12.97 7.45 6.29
N HIS A 207 -13.83 8.17 7.01
CA HIS A 207 -14.92 7.58 7.77
C HIS A 207 -16.18 7.51 6.91
N VAL A 208 -16.72 6.31 6.70
CA VAL A 208 -17.90 6.10 5.85
C VAL A 208 -19.17 6.03 6.70
N ASP A 209 -20.27 6.54 6.14
CA ASP A 209 -21.54 6.76 6.86
C ASP A 209 -22.49 5.56 6.83
N TYR A 210 -22.29 4.60 5.93
CA TYR A 210 -23.22 3.49 5.74
C TYR A 210 -23.25 2.46 6.89
N TRP A 211 -22.52 2.67 7.98
CA TRP A 211 -22.62 1.88 9.22
C TRP A 211 -23.46 2.54 10.31
N ASP A 212 -23.78 3.83 10.18
CA ASP A 212 -24.40 4.64 11.24
C ASP A 212 -25.80 4.13 11.63
N TYR A 213 -26.47 3.44 10.70
CA TYR A 213 -27.77 2.83 10.93
C TYR A 213 -27.75 1.73 12.00
N LEU A 214 -26.57 1.21 12.40
CA LEU A 214 -26.42 0.19 13.44
C LEU A 214 -26.48 0.74 14.87
N GLY A 215 -26.90 2.00 15.05
CA GLY A 215 -27.19 2.60 16.36
C GLY A 215 -26.00 3.29 17.03
N TRP A 216 -24.90 3.47 16.30
CA TRP A 216 -23.81 4.38 16.66
C TRP A 216 -23.40 5.15 15.40
N ALA A 217 -23.71 6.45 15.37
CA ALA A 217 -23.30 7.32 14.27
C ALA A 217 -21.85 7.75 14.47
N ASP A 218 -21.01 7.51 13.47
CA ASP A 218 -19.62 7.92 13.46
C ASP A 218 -19.50 9.44 13.34
N SER A 219 -18.88 10.08 14.34
CA SER A 219 -18.72 11.54 14.40
C SER A 219 -17.85 12.14 13.29
N PHE A 220 -17.12 11.31 12.54
CA PHE A 220 -16.26 11.74 11.44
C PHE A 220 -16.80 11.30 10.08
N ALA A 221 -17.86 10.50 10.04
CA ALA A 221 -18.38 9.99 8.79
C ALA A 221 -19.12 11.05 7.99
N THR A 222 -18.90 11.05 6.68
CA THR A 222 -19.65 11.89 5.76
C THR A 222 -20.02 11.11 4.48
N PRO A 223 -21.15 11.43 3.83
CA PRO A 223 -21.56 10.78 2.59
C PRO A 223 -20.52 10.92 1.47
N GLU A 224 -19.78 12.02 1.42
CA GLU A 224 -18.75 12.28 0.41
C GLU A 224 -17.60 11.26 0.48
N PHE A 225 -17.28 10.75 1.67
CA PHE A 225 -16.26 9.72 1.84
C PHE A 225 -16.77 8.35 1.39
N THR A 226 -18.04 8.04 1.62
CA THR A 226 -18.72 6.87 1.04
C THR A 226 -18.75 6.96 -0.49
N GLU A 227 -19.05 8.13 -1.06
CA GLU A 227 -19.05 8.36 -2.50
C GLU A 227 -17.65 8.19 -3.11
N ARG A 228 -16.60 8.70 -2.45
CA ARG A 228 -15.20 8.48 -2.86
C ARG A 228 -14.87 6.99 -2.90
N GLN A 229 -15.27 6.22 -1.88
CA GLN A 229 -15.07 4.78 -1.85
C GLN A 229 -15.85 4.08 -2.98
N ALA A 230 -17.10 4.46 -3.21
CA ALA A 230 -17.93 3.90 -4.27
C ALA A 230 -17.36 4.22 -5.67
N ALA A 231 -16.73 5.38 -5.83
CA ALA A 231 -16.03 5.74 -7.07
C ALA A 231 -14.80 4.85 -7.31
N TYR A 232 -14.02 4.55 -6.27
CA TYR A 232 -12.94 3.57 -6.36
C TYR A 232 -13.45 2.15 -6.65
N ALA A 233 -14.53 1.71 -6.00
CA ALA A 233 -15.13 0.41 -6.27
C ALA A 233 -15.56 0.30 -7.75
N ARG A 234 -16.16 1.35 -8.31
CA ARG A 234 -16.48 1.40 -9.75
C ARG A 234 -15.24 1.34 -10.63
N ALA A 235 -14.18 2.10 -10.30
CA ALA A 235 -12.93 2.10 -11.05
C ALA A 235 -12.26 0.71 -11.06
N ALA A 236 -12.30 0.01 -9.93
CA ALA A 236 -11.76 -1.34 -9.78
C ALA A 236 -12.69 -2.46 -10.31
N GLY A 237 -13.92 -2.13 -10.75
CA GLY A 237 -14.91 -3.13 -11.17
C GLY A 237 -15.48 -3.97 -10.01
N GLU A 238 -15.34 -3.49 -8.78
CA GLU A 238 -15.92 -4.11 -7.59
C GLU A 238 -17.44 -3.92 -7.57
N ARG A 239 -18.17 -4.91 -7.02
CA ARG A 239 -19.64 -4.89 -7.00
C ARG A 239 -20.24 -4.15 -5.81
N SER A 240 -19.43 -3.89 -4.78
CA SER A 240 -19.88 -3.34 -3.51
C SER A 240 -18.71 -2.79 -2.73
N VAL A 241 -18.93 -1.69 -2.00
CA VAL A 241 -17.99 -1.18 -0.99
C VAL A 241 -18.04 -2.03 0.28
N TYR A 242 -16.95 -2.00 1.05
CA TYR A 242 -16.82 -2.74 2.31
C TYR A 242 -15.80 -2.05 3.23
N THR A 243 -15.86 -2.31 4.53
CA THR A 243 -14.80 -1.86 5.46
C THR A 243 -14.29 -3.02 6.34
N PRO A 244 -13.02 -2.95 6.79
CA PRO A 244 -12.02 -1.97 6.38
C PRO A 244 -11.52 -2.22 4.94
N GLN A 245 -11.32 -1.15 4.17
CA GLN A 245 -10.70 -1.20 2.85
C GLN A 245 -9.53 -0.21 2.81
N MET A 246 -8.37 -0.67 2.35
CA MET A 246 -7.24 0.21 2.09
C MET A 246 -7.03 0.36 0.59
N ILE A 247 -6.72 1.58 0.16
CA ILE A 247 -6.36 1.92 -1.21
C ILE A 247 -4.97 2.53 -1.19
N VAL A 248 -4.02 1.89 -1.87
CA VAL A 248 -2.62 2.35 -1.94
C VAL A 248 -2.40 3.06 -3.28
N ALA A 249 -1.88 4.28 -3.21
CA ALA A 249 -1.61 5.15 -4.35
C ALA A 249 -2.79 5.34 -5.33
N GLY A 250 -4.03 5.22 -4.84
CA GLY A 250 -5.24 5.29 -5.67
C GLY A 250 -5.46 4.11 -6.63
N GLN A 251 -4.65 3.05 -6.54
CA GLN A 251 -4.66 1.94 -7.49
C GLN A 251 -4.92 0.58 -6.84
N ASP A 252 -4.15 0.22 -5.82
CA ASP A 252 -4.25 -1.13 -5.24
C ASP A 252 -5.29 -1.15 -4.13
N THR A 253 -6.40 -1.87 -4.36
CA THR A 253 -7.39 -2.14 -3.33
C THR A 253 -7.02 -3.38 -2.53
N ALA A 254 -7.06 -3.27 -1.21
CA ALA A 254 -6.73 -4.36 -0.30
C ALA A 254 -7.76 -4.48 0.83
N VAL A 255 -8.36 -5.67 0.95
CA VAL A 255 -9.19 -6.04 2.11
C VAL A 255 -8.26 -6.40 3.26
N ALA A 256 -8.18 -5.56 4.29
CA ALA A 256 -7.44 -5.86 5.51
C ALA A 256 -6.05 -6.53 5.28
N PRO A 257 -5.17 -5.93 4.46
CA PRO A 257 -3.89 -6.56 4.13
C PRO A 257 -3.06 -6.82 5.39
N GLY A 258 -2.32 -7.93 5.38
CA GLY A 258 -1.29 -8.12 6.41
C GLY A 258 -0.19 -7.05 6.27
N PRO A 259 0.53 -6.67 7.35
CA PRO A 259 1.54 -5.62 7.34
C PRO A 259 2.60 -5.81 6.26
N ALA A 260 3.07 -7.04 6.05
CA ALA A 260 4.07 -7.34 5.02
C ALA A 260 3.54 -7.11 3.60
N GLN A 261 2.27 -7.46 3.35
CA GLN A 261 1.64 -7.23 2.05
C GLN A 261 1.45 -5.73 1.79
N LEU A 262 0.93 -5.00 2.79
CA LEU A 262 0.73 -3.55 2.68
C LEU A 262 2.06 -2.82 2.46
N MET A 263 3.09 -3.16 3.22
CA MET A 263 4.42 -2.59 3.01
C MET A 263 4.99 -2.94 1.63
N GLY A 264 4.78 -4.16 1.14
CA GLY A 264 5.20 -4.53 -0.21
C GLY A 264 4.54 -3.69 -1.31
N LEU A 265 3.25 -3.36 -1.16
CA LEU A 265 2.55 -2.45 -2.07
C LEU A 265 3.13 -1.03 -1.98
N ILE A 266 3.32 -0.52 -0.77
CA ILE A 266 3.90 0.82 -0.54
C ILE A 266 5.30 0.91 -1.16
N ASP A 267 6.15 -0.08 -0.90
CA ASP A 267 7.53 -0.12 -1.41
C ASP A 267 7.55 -0.19 -2.95
N ALA A 268 6.61 -0.92 -3.56
CA ALA A 268 6.48 -0.97 -5.02
C ALA A 268 6.17 0.41 -5.62
N HIS A 269 5.30 1.20 -4.98
CA HIS A 269 5.00 2.57 -5.42
C HIS A 269 6.14 3.55 -5.14
N LEU A 270 6.85 3.42 -4.01
CA LEU A 270 8.02 4.25 -3.71
C LEU A 270 9.17 4.03 -4.71
N LEU A 271 9.29 2.82 -5.25
CA LEU A 271 10.32 2.45 -6.23
C LEU A 271 9.88 2.64 -7.69
N ALA A 272 8.61 2.97 -7.93
CA ALA A 272 8.10 3.20 -9.27
C ALA A 272 8.69 4.49 -9.88
N PRO A 273 8.87 4.57 -11.20
CA PRO A 273 9.28 5.80 -11.86
C PRO A 273 8.28 6.93 -11.61
N ALA A 274 8.78 8.13 -11.33
CA ALA A 274 7.93 9.30 -11.18
C ALA A 274 7.37 9.76 -12.54
N PHE A 275 6.05 9.92 -12.62
CA PHE A 275 5.36 10.50 -13.78
C PHE A 275 5.29 12.02 -13.72
N LEU A 276 5.50 12.60 -12.54
CA LEU A 276 5.36 14.02 -12.25
C LEU A 276 6.55 14.52 -11.45
N SER A 277 7.11 15.65 -11.86
CA SER A 277 8.05 16.43 -11.05
C SER A 277 7.30 17.51 -10.29
N VAL A 278 7.58 17.64 -8.99
CA VAL A 278 6.97 18.63 -8.11
C VAL A 278 8.06 19.57 -7.60
N GLN A 279 7.92 20.86 -7.87
CA GLN A 279 8.74 21.91 -7.27
C GLN A 279 7.90 22.77 -6.34
N ARG A 280 8.51 23.21 -5.24
CA ARG A 280 7.87 23.95 -4.16
C ARG A 280 8.72 25.15 -3.76
N GLU A 281 8.08 26.29 -3.61
CA GLU A 281 8.70 27.53 -3.15
C GLU A 281 7.78 28.26 -2.16
N PRO A 282 8.23 28.50 -0.91
CA PRO A 282 7.52 29.39 0.01
C PRO A 282 7.47 30.81 -0.55
N THR A 283 6.30 31.45 -0.44
CA THR A 283 6.07 32.84 -0.89
C THR A 283 5.38 33.64 0.22
N GLU A 284 5.32 34.96 0.09
CA GLU A 284 4.56 35.80 1.03
C GLU A 284 3.05 35.49 1.06
N GLN A 285 2.51 34.88 -0.01
CA GLN A 285 1.08 34.59 -0.16
C GLN A 285 0.70 33.16 0.24
N GLY A 286 1.67 32.32 0.60
CA GLY A 286 1.50 30.89 0.85
C GLY A 286 2.57 30.08 0.12
N GLU A 287 2.22 28.92 -0.42
CA GLU A 287 3.18 28.05 -1.09
C GLU A 287 2.95 27.99 -2.61
N ALA A 288 3.97 28.36 -3.38
CA ALA A 288 3.98 28.19 -4.83
C ALA A 288 4.40 26.76 -5.18
N ILE A 289 3.60 26.12 -6.03
CA ILE A 289 3.77 24.73 -6.46
C ILE A 289 3.75 24.70 -7.98
N GLU A 290 4.79 24.08 -8.54
CA GLU A 290 4.88 23.76 -9.95
C GLU A 290 4.80 22.25 -10.14
N LEU A 291 3.84 21.81 -10.95
CA LEU A 291 3.66 20.43 -11.37
C LEU A 291 4.10 20.31 -12.83
N MET A 292 5.18 19.57 -13.07
CA MET A 292 5.73 19.34 -14.40
C MET A 292 5.54 17.87 -14.80
N PRO A 293 4.76 17.59 -15.86
CA PRO A 293 4.60 16.23 -16.37
C PRO A 293 5.93 15.74 -16.95
N LEU A 294 6.36 14.54 -16.56
CA LEU A 294 7.58 13.88 -17.06
C LEU A 294 7.28 12.92 -18.21
N SER A 295 6.01 12.55 -18.36
CA SER A 295 5.47 11.73 -19.44
C SER A 295 3.99 12.10 -19.66
N ASP A 296 3.36 11.45 -20.63
CA ASP A 296 1.90 11.48 -20.73
C ASP A 296 1.27 10.92 -19.44
N LEU A 297 0.29 11.66 -18.90
CA LEU A 297 -0.43 11.31 -17.66
C LEU A 297 -1.73 10.55 -17.93
N GLY A 298 -2.07 10.28 -19.21
CA GLY A 298 -3.12 9.33 -19.58
C GLY A 298 -4.56 9.82 -19.38
N GLY A 299 -4.77 11.01 -18.82
CA GLY A 299 -6.11 11.54 -18.56
C GLY A 299 -6.10 12.93 -17.92
N SER A 300 -7.30 13.39 -17.55
CA SER A 300 -7.42 14.60 -16.74
C SER A 300 -6.95 14.34 -15.32
N VAL A 301 -6.27 15.32 -14.74
CA VAL A 301 -5.75 15.26 -13.37
C VAL A 301 -6.52 16.25 -12.52
N ASP A 302 -7.03 15.80 -11.37
CA ASP A 302 -7.63 16.66 -10.37
C ASP A 302 -6.62 16.98 -9.27
N ILE A 303 -6.63 18.23 -8.84
CA ILE A 303 -5.82 18.73 -7.73
C ILE A 303 -6.74 18.90 -6.53
N LEU A 304 -6.54 18.06 -5.52
CA LEU A 304 -7.39 17.98 -4.34
C LEU A 304 -6.63 18.49 -3.12
N LEU A 305 -7.26 19.37 -2.34
CA LEU A 305 -6.77 19.75 -1.02
C LEU A 305 -7.48 18.89 0.03
N VAL A 306 -6.70 18.09 0.74
CA VAL A 306 -7.16 17.23 1.83
C VAL A 306 -6.84 17.91 3.15
N ARG A 307 -7.87 18.05 3.99
CA ARG A 307 -7.75 18.50 5.38
C ARG A 307 -7.92 17.33 6.31
N TYR A 308 -7.02 17.17 7.26
CA TYR A 308 -7.09 16.04 8.17
C TYR A 308 -6.62 16.39 9.58
N ALA A 309 -7.33 15.84 10.56
CA ALA A 309 -6.95 15.90 11.96
C ALA A 309 -5.89 14.83 12.27
N PRO A 310 -4.71 15.17 12.79
CA PRO A 310 -3.63 14.21 13.00
C PRO A 310 -3.99 13.10 13.98
N HIS A 311 -4.82 13.40 15.00
CA HIS A 311 -5.19 12.44 16.03
C HIS A 311 -6.58 12.75 16.62
N ARG A 312 -7.45 11.75 16.71
CA ARG A 312 -8.73 11.85 17.42
C ARG A 312 -8.97 10.58 18.24
N GLN A 313 -9.28 10.75 19.52
CA GLN A 313 -9.71 9.66 20.39
C GLN A 313 -11.23 9.69 20.52
N VAL A 314 -11.87 8.53 20.40
CA VAL A 314 -13.31 8.39 20.54
C VAL A 314 -13.64 7.25 21.49
N ASP A 315 -14.46 7.55 22.49
CA ASP A 315 -15.10 6.54 23.33
C ASP A 315 -16.42 6.12 22.70
N VAL A 316 -16.47 4.90 22.17
CA VAL A 316 -17.64 4.35 21.49
C VAL A 316 -18.65 3.89 22.53
N ARG A 317 -19.81 4.57 22.61
CA ARG A 317 -20.80 4.34 23.70
C ARG A 317 -21.98 3.44 23.30
N ALA A 318 -22.16 3.16 22.00
CA ALA A 318 -23.20 2.26 21.49
C ALA A 318 -22.71 1.46 20.27
N GLY A 319 -23.60 0.69 19.64
CA GLY A 319 -23.26 -0.15 18.49
C GLY A 319 -22.36 -1.35 18.83
N GLU A 320 -21.83 -1.98 17.80
CA GLU A 320 -21.03 -3.22 17.92
C GLU A 320 -19.70 -3.02 18.67
N ASN A 321 -19.16 -1.80 18.63
CA ASN A 321 -17.90 -1.42 19.27
C ASN A 321 -18.07 -0.78 20.66
N ARG A 322 -19.27 -0.85 21.26
CA ARG A 322 -19.57 -0.25 22.57
C ARG A 322 -18.53 -0.64 23.63
N GLY A 323 -18.06 0.36 24.37
CA GLY A 323 -17.11 0.22 25.47
C GLY A 323 -15.64 0.25 25.05
N LYS A 324 -15.36 0.36 23.74
CA LYS A 324 -14.00 0.56 23.24
C LYS A 324 -13.67 2.05 23.20
N SER A 325 -12.43 2.37 23.56
CA SER A 325 -11.82 3.67 23.26
C SER A 325 -10.84 3.45 22.11
N VAL A 326 -11.07 4.14 20.99
CA VAL A 326 -10.28 3.96 19.76
C VAL A 326 -9.60 5.27 19.41
N VAL A 327 -8.34 5.17 19.03
CA VAL A 327 -7.56 6.28 18.49
C VAL A 327 -7.57 6.17 16.97
N TYR A 328 -7.97 7.23 16.31
CA TYR A 328 -7.88 7.41 14.87
C TYR A 328 -6.77 8.40 14.54
N SER A 329 -5.99 8.11 13.50
CA SER A 329 -4.88 8.94 13.04
C SER A 329 -5.19 9.49 11.65
N ASN A 330 -4.79 10.74 11.41
CA ASN A 330 -5.02 11.44 10.14
C ASN A 330 -6.46 11.33 9.63
N VAL A 331 -7.42 11.65 10.50
CA VAL A 331 -8.87 11.63 10.19
C VAL A 331 -9.17 12.73 9.18
N VAL A 332 -9.60 12.36 7.98
CA VAL A 332 -9.96 13.32 6.94
C VAL A 332 -11.22 14.07 7.35
N LEU A 333 -11.15 15.40 7.26
CA LEU A 333 -12.22 16.34 7.58
C LEU A 333 -12.90 16.88 6.33
N GLU A 334 -12.12 17.09 5.25
CA GLU A 334 -12.62 17.62 3.99
C GLU A 334 -11.69 17.21 2.85
N VAL A 335 -12.26 16.95 1.68
CA VAL A 335 -11.55 16.90 0.39
C VAL A 335 -12.12 17.95 -0.52
N GLN A 336 -11.35 19.00 -0.79
CA GLN A 336 -11.74 20.12 -1.65
C GLN A 336 -11.10 19.99 -3.02
N HIS A 337 -11.90 20.01 -4.08
CA HIS A 337 -11.38 20.13 -5.45
C HIS A 337 -10.90 21.57 -5.70
N LEU A 338 -9.62 21.74 -6.04
CA LEU A 338 -9.05 23.06 -6.31
C LEU A 338 -9.05 23.39 -7.80
N SER A 339 -8.64 22.43 -8.63
CA SER A 339 -8.53 22.63 -10.07
C SER A 339 -8.47 21.30 -10.80
N ARG A 340 -8.82 21.36 -12.09
CA ARG A 340 -8.59 20.29 -13.05
C ARG A 340 -7.49 20.71 -14.02
N TRP A 341 -6.63 19.77 -14.36
CA TRP A 341 -5.48 19.94 -15.23
C TRP A 341 -5.47 18.87 -16.32
N ASP A 342 -5.03 19.23 -17.52
CA ASP A 342 -4.97 18.32 -18.67
C ASP A 342 -3.68 17.49 -18.72
N GLY A 343 -2.71 17.76 -17.84
CA GLY A 343 -1.44 17.04 -17.79
C GLY A 343 -0.47 17.36 -18.92
N VAL A 344 -0.77 18.33 -19.81
CA VAL A 344 0.03 18.57 -21.02
C VAL A 344 1.13 19.59 -20.80
N LYS A 345 0.80 20.72 -20.16
CA LYS A 345 1.76 21.81 -19.86
C LYS A 345 1.97 21.94 -18.36
N PRO A 346 3.12 22.44 -17.90
CA PRO A 346 3.34 22.68 -16.48
C PRO A 346 2.20 23.49 -15.85
N LEU A 347 1.75 23.05 -14.68
CA LEU A 347 0.76 23.76 -13.89
C LEU A 347 1.46 24.51 -12.77
N HIS A 348 1.26 25.83 -12.73
CA HIS A 348 1.72 26.68 -11.63
C HIS A 348 0.52 27.10 -10.80
N MET A 349 0.61 26.92 -9.48
CA MET A 349 -0.41 27.39 -8.55
C MET A 349 0.20 27.90 -7.26
N THR A 350 -0.57 28.71 -6.55
CA THR A 350 -0.25 29.12 -5.18
C THR A 350 -1.36 28.61 -4.26
N VAL A 351 -0.99 27.74 -3.32
CA VAL A 351 -1.89 27.39 -2.22
C VAL A 351 -1.78 28.49 -1.18
N ARG A 352 -2.86 29.26 -1.01
CA ARG A 352 -2.85 30.45 -0.15
C ARG A 352 -2.96 30.07 1.32
N ALA A 353 -2.36 30.87 2.19
CA ALA A 353 -2.46 30.69 3.64
C ALA A 353 -3.92 30.66 4.13
N GLN A 354 -4.83 31.47 3.57
CA GLN A 354 -6.25 31.47 3.94
C GLN A 354 -6.99 30.20 3.52
N GLN A 355 -6.44 29.44 2.57
CA GLN A 355 -6.95 28.11 2.25
C GLN A 355 -6.43 27.07 3.23
N VAL A 356 -5.51 27.38 4.13
CA VAL A 356 -4.94 26.47 5.13
C VAL A 356 -5.46 26.86 6.53
N GLU A 357 -5.51 28.16 6.81
CA GLU A 357 -6.01 28.78 8.03
C GLU A 357 -7.53 29.02 7.94
N ASP A 358 -8.31 27.94 7.95
CA ASP A 358 -9.78 28.00 7.93
C ASP A 358 -10.38 27.66 9.31
N ASP A 359 -10.97 28.66 9.96
CA ASP A 359 -11.55 28.60 11.31
C ASP A 359 -12.74 27.62 11.43
N ARG A 360 -13.26 27.09 10.31
CA ARG A 360 -14.26 26.00 10.34
C ARG A 360 -13.66 24.69 10.82
N PHE A 361 -12.35 24.52 10.73
CA PHE A 361 -11.65 23.30 11.13
C PHE A 361 -10.88 23.48 12.43
N PRO A 362 -10.59 22.38 13.16
CA PRO A 362 -9.77 22.43 14.37
C PRO A 362 -8.38 23.06 14.10
N PRO A 363 -7.78 23.73 15.10
CA PRO A 363 -6.49 24.42 14.91
C PRO A 363 -5.30 23.47 14.68
N ASP A 364 -5.45 22.18 14.96
CA ASP A 364 -4.45 21.15 14.68
C ASP A 364 -4.61 20.50 13.29
N THR A 365 -5.50 21.04 12.45
CA THR A 365 -5.75 20.52 11.10
C THR A 365 -4.49 20.62 10.26
N ARG A 366 -4.18 19.51 9.59
CA ARG A 366 -3.11 19.38 8.61
C ARG A 366 -3.66 19.30 7.20
N HIS A 367 -2.78 19.52 6.24
CA HIS A 367 -3.09 19.80 4.87
C HIS A 367 -2.18 19.04 3.94
N ALA A 368 -2.77 18.42 2.92
CA ALA A 368 -2.02 17.82 1.83
C ALA A 368 -2.71 18.10 0.50
N LEU A 369 -1.92 18.33 -0.55
CA LEU A 369 -2.42 18.23 -1.90
C LEU A 369 -2.28 16.80 -2.41
N LEU A 370 -3.33 16.30 -3.05
CA LEU A 370 -3.28 15.11 -3.89
C LEU A 370 -3.37 15.53 -5.36
N VAL A 371 -2.44 15.03 -6.16
CA VAL A 371 -2.47 15.15 -7.62
C VAL A 371 -2.93 13.80 -8.15
N GLN A 372 -4.20 13.71 -8.53
CA GLN A 372 -4.86 12.44 -8.81
C GLN A 372 -5.31 12.37 -10.27
N GLU A 373 -4.86 11.34 -10.97
CA GLU A 373 -5.38 10.98 -12.29
C GLU A 373 -6.86 10.60 -12.18
N MET A 374 -7.65 10.99 -13.17
CA MET A 374 -9.07 10.70 -13.25
C MET A 374 -9.35 9.89 -14.52
N LEU A 375 -9.90 8.69 -14.31
CA LEU A 375 -10.10 7.68 -15.34
C LEU A 375 -11.35 8.00 -16.18
N PRO A 376 -11.23 8.03 -17.51
CA PRO A 376 -12.39 8.13 -18.40
C PRO A 376 -13.15 6.80 -18.48
N PRO A 377 -14.43 6.81 -18.89
CA PRO A 377 -15.23 7.98 -19.26
C PRO A 377 -15.94 8.66 -18.08
N GLU A 378 -16.02 7.98 -16.93
CA GLU A 378 -16.85 8.42 -15.78
C GLU A 378 -16.15 9.41 -14.83
N HIS A 379 -14.91 9.81 -15.13
CA HIS A 379 -14.10 10.68 -14.27
C HIS A 379 -13.93 10.07 -12.87
N LEU A 380 -13.55 8.79 -12.83
CA LEU A 380 -13.37 8.03 -11.58
C LEU A 380 -11.95 8.22 -11.03
N PRO A 381 -11.75 8.15 -9.70
CA PRO A 381 -10.42 8.29 -9.13
C PRO A 381 -9.49 7.16 -9.60
N GLY A 382 -8.33 7.54 -10.14
CA GLY A 382 -7.25 6.66 -10.53
C GLY A 382 -5.99 6.89 -9.69
N ALA A 383 -4.82 6.74 -10.33
CA ALA A 383 -3.54 6.83 -9.65
C ALA A 383 -3.30 8.19 -8.99
N ILE A 384 -2.80 8.17 -7.75
CA ILE A 384 -2.30 9.36 -7.09
C ILE A 384 -0.84 9.54 -7.50
N LEU A 385 -0.60 10.51 -8.39
CA LEU A 385 0.70 10.76 -9.02
C LEU A 385 1.68 11.47 -8.08
N ALA A 386 1.14 12.28 -7.17
CA ALA A 386 1.92 12.99 -6.16
C ALA A 386 1.07 13.33 -4.95
N ALA A 387 1.70 13.38 -3.77
CA ALA A 387 1.13 13.91 -2.55
C ALA A 387 2.08 14.90 -1.90
N ILE A 388 1.57 16.08 -1.53
CA ILE A 388 2.38 17.20 -1.04
C ILE A 388 1.82 17.64 0.31
N ARG A 389 2.53 17.34 1.41
CA ARG A 389 2.19 17.86 2.75
C ARG A 389 2.54 19.34 2.83
N LEU A 390 1.62 20.18 3.29
CA LEU A 390 1.79 21.64 3.34
C LEU A 390 2.24 22.15 4.73
N ASP A 391 2.21 21.31 5.77
CA ASP A 391 2.62 21.65 7.14
C ASP A 391 3.89 20.93 7.64
#